data_AF-A0AAV3Q6T4-F1
#
_entry.id   AF-A0AAV3Q6T4-F1
#
_cell.length_a   1.000
_cell.length_b   1.000
_cell.length_c   1.000
_cell.angle_alpha   90.00
_cell.angle_beta   90.00
_cell.angle_gamma   90.00
#
_symmetry.space_group_name_H-M   'P 1'
#
loop_
_entity.id
_entity.type
_entity.pdbx_description
1 polymer ?
#
loop_
_entity_poly.entity_id
_entity_poly.type
_entity_poly.pdbx_seq_one_letter_code
_entity_poly.pdbx_strand_id
1 'polypeptide(L)'
;MHLSFDHCENVVAANLTVRAPKESPNTDGIHVTSTQNIKIQNCIVGTGDDCISIVSGSKNVQAFNIECGPGHGISIGSLGKDHAKANVSNVYVKHATLHNTTNGVRIKTWQGGLGYANNIKFEDVVMMNVTNPIIINQNYCDKEGPCQEQKNAVQVENVVYKNIRGTSASEVAMDFNCSKSIPCENIKLNSIHLIGQGVKDVKTLFVNANLTAVGDVLPPI
;
A
#
# COMPACT_ATOMS: atom_id res chain seq x y z
N MET A 1 -16.30 7.19 -1.37
CA MET A 1 -15.68 6.55 -2.55
C MET A 1 -16.27 7.15 -3.82
N HIS A 2 -15.45 7.40 -4.84
CA HIS A 2 -15.87 8.07 -6.08
C HIS A 2 -16.05 7.11 -7.24
N LEU A 3 -15.07 6.23 -7.49
CA LEU A 3 -15.16 5.18 -8.51
C LEU A 3 -14.96 3.81 -7.84
N SER A 4 -15.83 2.86 -8.19
CA SER A 4 -15.70 1.47 -7.79
C SER A 4 -15.78 0.58 -9.02
N PHE A 5 -14.79 -0.30 -9.18
CA PHE A 5 -14.81 -1.41 -10.12
C PHE A 5 -15.03 -2.67 -9.32
N ASP A 6 -16.23 -3.21 -9.43
CA ASP A 6 -16.73 -4.34 -8.64
C ASP A 6 -17.20 -5.45 -9.59
N HIS A 7 -16.66 -6.66 -9.41
CA HIS A 7 -16.94 -7.83 -10.27
C HIS A 7 -16.73 -7.54 -11.78
N CYS A 8 -15.73 -6.75 -12.13
CA CYS A 8 -15.42 -6.39 -13.51
C CYS A 8 -14.32 -7.29 -14.11
N GLU A 9 -14.28 -7.36 -15.44
CA GLU A 9 -13.21 -8.02 -16.18
C GLU A 9 -12.77 -7.15 -17.38
N ASN A 10 -11.46 -7.06 -17.64
CA ASN A 10 -10.88 -6.33 -18.78
C ASN A 10 -11.23 -4.84 -18.79
N VAL A 11 -10.84 -4.14 -17.72
CA VAL A 11 -11.15 -2.72 -17.52
C VAL A 11 -9.94 -1.84 -17.87
N VAL A 12 -10.21 -0.71 -18.53
CA VAL A 12 -9.25 0.39 -18.67
C VAL A 12 -9.85 1.66 -18.07
N ALA A 13 -9.25 2.14 -16.99
CA ALA A 13 -9.56 3.42 -16.37
C ALA A 13 -8.42 4.41 -16.68
N ALA A 14 -8.68 5.42 -17.50
CA ALA A 14 -7.62 6.29 -18.02
C ALA A 14 -7.99 7.77 -17.97
N ASN A 15 -6.98 8.63 -17.76
CA ASN A 15 -7.10 10.09 -17.83
C ASN A 15 -8.15 10.66 -16.86
N LEU A 16 -8.31 10.03 -15.69
CA LEU A 16 -9.27 10.44 -14.68
C LEU A 16 -8.67 11.52 -13.78
N THR A 17 -9.47 12.52 -13.42
CA THR A 17 -9.17 13.45 -12.33
C THR A 17 -10.25 13.33 -11.26
N VAL A 18 -9.86 12.94 -10.04
CA VAL A 18 -10.77 12.79 -8.90
C VAL A 18 -10.32 13.73 -7.79
N ARG A 19 -11.23 14.56 -7.28
CA ARG A 19 -10.92 15.56 -6.26
C ARG A 19 -11.98 15.57 -5.16
N ALA A 20 -11.52 15.46 -3.92
CA ALA A 20 -12.28 15.76 -2.71
C ALA A 20 -11.40 16.49 -1.68
N PRO A 21 -11.99 17.26 -0.75
CA PRO A 21 -11.23 17.85 0.35
C PRO A 21 -10.51 16.78 1.18
N LYS A 22 -9.28 17.08 1.62
CA LYS A 22 -8.46 16.18 2.46
C LYS A 22 -9.18 15.71 3.73
N GLU A 23 -9.99 16.58 4.32
CA GLU A 23 -10.67 16.25 5.59
C GLU A 23 -12.02 15.56 5.38
N SER A 24 -12.36 15.19 4.14
CA SER A 24 -13.59 14.48 3.83
C SER A 24 -13.38 12.97 4.01
N PRO A 25 -13.99 12.35 5.03
CA PRO A 25 -13.73 10.94 5.36
C PRO A 25 -14.28 10.02 4.26
N ASN A 26 -13.63 8.87 4.06
CA ASN A 26 -14.11 7.78 3.20
C ASN A 26 -14.36 8.20 1.74
N THR A 27 -13.57 9.16 1.26
CA THR A 27 -13.63 9.68 -0.11
C THR A 27 -12.66 9.00 -1.06
N ASP A 28 -12.53 7.66 -0.98
CA ASP A 28 -11.64 6.86 -1.81
C ASP A 28 -11.76 7.26 -3.29
N GLY A 29 -10.63 7.38 -3.99
CA GLY A 29 -10.58 7.77 -5.39
C GLY A 29 -11.05 6.64 -6.30
N ILE A 30 -10.17 5.66 -6.51
CA ILE A 30 -10.44 4.48 -7.34
C ILE A 30 -10.38 3.22 -6.48
N HIS A 31 -11.54 2.58 -6.32
CA HIS A 31 -11.68 1.31 -5.62
C HIS A 31 -11.77 0.13 -6.58
N VAL A 32 -10.99 -0.91 -6.33
CA VAL A 32 -10.94 -2.13 -7.14
C VAL A 32 -11.23 -3.33 -6.23
N THR A 33 -12.33 -4.01 -6.48
CA THR A 33 -12.76 -5.20 -5.73
C THR A 33 -13.27 -6.27 -6.70
N SER A 34 -12.98 -7.55 -6.41
CA SER A 34 -13.44 -8.69 -7.22
C SER A 34 -13.20 -8.55 -8.73
N THR A 35 -12.18 -7.79 -9.13
CA THR A 35 -11.98 -7.35 -10.52
C THR A 35 -10.71 -7.96 -11.11
N GLN A 36 -10.80 -8.42 -12.35
CA GLN A 36 -9.70 -9.08 -13.06
C GLN A 36 -9.26 -8.28 -14.29
N ASN A 37 -7.95 -8.20 -14.52
CA ASN A 37 -7.36 -7.54 -15.69
C ASN A 37 -7.78 -6.07 -15.80
N ILE A 38 -7.41 -5.26 -14.82
CA ILE A 38 -7.67 -3.81 -14.82
C ILE A 38 -6.38 -3.03 -15.01
N LYS A 39 -6.43 -2.04 -15.91
CA LYS A 39 -5.37 -1.06 -16.12
C LYS A 39 -5.86 0.33 -15.76
N ILE A 40 -5.25 0.93 -14.74
CA ILE A 40 -5.45 2.31 -14.30
C ILE A 40 -4.27 3.12 -14.83
N GLN A 41 -4.49 4.18 -15.60
CA GLN A 41 -3.39 4.92 -16.21
C GLN A 41 -3.62 6.43 -16.33
N ASN A 42 -2.57 7.22 -16.10
CA ASN A 42 -2.58 8.67 -16.25
C ASN A 42 -3.68 9.35 -15.41
N CYS A 43 -3.79 8.96 -14.14
CA CYS A 43 -4.84 9.46 -13.25
C CYS A 43 -4.26 10.42 -12.21
N ILE A 44 -5.02 11.47 -11.89
CA ILE A 44 -4.73 12.42 -10.80
C ILE A 44 -5.83 12.26 -9.76
N VAL A 45 -5.47 11.91 -8.53
CA VAL A 45 -6.42 11.64 -7.46
C VAL A 45 -5.97 12.35 -6.18
N GLY A 46 -6.77 13.31 -5.74
CA GLY A 46 -6.58 13.99 -4.45
C GLY A 46 -7.85 13.90 -3.63
N THR A 47 -7.81 13.20 -2.50
CA THR A 47 -9.00 12.84 -1.71
C THR A 47 -8.71 12.93 -0.22
N GLY A 48 -9.71 12.65 0.62
CA GLY A 48 -9.51 12.46 2.06
C GLY A 48 -9.30 11.00 2.48
N ASP A 49 -9.37 10.05 1.54
CA ASP A 49 -9.05 8.64 1.78
C ASP A 49 -8.10 8.09 0.70
N ASP A 50 -8.09 6.77 0.49
CA ASP A 50 -7.19 6.08 -0.45
C ASP A 50 -7.28 6.64 -1.88
N CYS A 51 -6.12 6.92 -2.48
CA CYS A 51 -6.01 7.31 -3.88
C CYS A 51 -6.46 6.17 -4.79
N ILE A 52 -5.88 4.99 -4.55
CA ILE A 52 -6.29 3.72 -5.15
C ILE A 52 -6.35 2.69 -4.02
N SER A 53 -7.47 2.01 -3.88
CA SER A 53 -7.63 0.88 -2.95
C SER A 53 -7.91 -0.40 -3.73
N ILE A 54 -7.08 -1.43 -3.54
CA ILE A 54 -7.19 -2.73 -4.20
C ILE A 54 -7.49 -3.78 -3.14
N VAL A 55 -8.68 -4.36 -3.17
CA VAL A 55 -9.16 -5.28 -2.13
C VAL A 55 -9.43 -6.68 -2.68
N SER A 56 -9.90 -7.56 -1.79
CA SER A 56 -10.12 -8.99 -2.05
C SER A 56 -10.81 -9.29 -3.38
N GLY A 57 -10.42 -10.40 -3.99
CA GLY A 57 -10.95 -10.89 -5.26
C GLY A 57 -10.28 -10.24 -6.48
N SER A 58 -9.40 -9.28 -6.29
CA SER A 58 -8.75 -8.55 -7.39
C SER A 58 -7.47 -9.22 -7.86
N LYS A 59 -7.30 -9.33 -9.19
CA LYS A 59 -6.14 -9.97 -9.82
C LYS A 59 -5.71 -9.26 -11.09
N ASN A 60 -4.41 -9.24 -11.37
CA ASN A 60 -3.83 -8.59 -12.56
C ASN A 60 -4.21 -7.11 -12.61
N VAL A 61 -3.87 -6.38 -11.55
CA VAL A 61 -4.13 -4.95 -11.41
C VAL A 61 -2.87 -4.19 -11.79
N GLN A 62 -2.97 -3.30 -12.78
CA GLN A 62 -1.87 -2.46 -13.21
C GLN A 62 -2.21 -1.00 -13.02
N ALA A 63 -1.35 -0.22 -12.38
CA ALA A 63 -1.49 1.22 -12.20
C ALA A 63 -0.24 1.93 -12.71
N PHE A 64 -0.39 2.81 -13.70
CA PHE A 64 0.70 3.49 -14.38
C PHE A 64 0.53 5.00 -14.39
N ASN A 65 1.58 5.77 -14.14
CA ASN A 65 1.56 7.24 -14.22
C ASN A 65 0.45 7.82 -13.34
N ILE A 66 0.54 7.58 -12.04
CA ILE A 66 -0.48 7.98 -11.06
C ILE A 66 0.05 9.14 -10.22
N GLU A 67 -0.73 10.20 -10.11
CA GLU A 67 -0.49 11.28 -9.16
C GLU A 67 -1.51 11.19 -8.02
N CYS A 68 -1.03 10.97 -6.80
CA CYS A 68 -1.85 10.91 -5.60
C CYS A 68 -1.51 12.07 -4.67
N GLY A 69 -2.51 12.80 -4.18
CA GLY A 69 -2.27 13.80 -3.16
C GLY A 69 -3.30 14.93 -3.14
N PRO A 70 -3.80 15.33 -1.96
CA PRO A 70 -3.67 14.66 -0.66
C PRO A 70 -4.45 13.33 -0.60
N GLY A 71 -4.40 12.61 0.54
CA GLY A 71 -5.17 11.37 0.77
C GLY A 71 -4.40 10.29 1.55
N HIS A 72 -4.85 9.04 1.48
CA HIS A 72 -4.24 7.91 2.20
C HIS A 72 -3.21 7.09 1.41
N GLY A 73 -2.95 7.46 0.15
CA GLY A 73 -1.96 6.79 -0.71
C GLY A 73 -2.56 5.64 -1.52
N ILE A 74 -1.69 4.73 -1.98
CA ILE A 74 -2.09 3.54 -2.75
C ILE A 74 -2.07 2.34 -1.82
N SER A 75 -3.23 1.73 -1.61
CA SER A 75 -3.45 0.71 -0.59
C SER A 75 -3.89 -0.62 -1.19
N ILE A 76 -3.25 -1.71 -0.76
CA ILE A 76 -3.74 -3.07 -0.89
C ILE A 76 -4.44 -3.44 0.42
N GLY A 77 -5.74 -3.71 0.34
CA GLY A 77 -6.59 -4.00 1.49
C GLY A 77 -7.49 -2.84 1.93
N SER A 78 -8.17 -2.95 3.06
CA SER A 78 -7.94 -3.98 4.09
C SER A 78 -8.34 -5.40 3.65
N LEU A 79 -7.51 -6.41 3.94
CA LEU A 79 -7.76 -7.81 3.56
C LEU A 79 -8.05 -8.70 4.77
N GLY A 80 -9.07 -9.55 4.66
CA GLY A 80 -9.31 -10.65 5.61
C GLY A 80 -10.08 -10.27 6.88
N LYS A 81 -10.93 -9.24 6.83
CA LYS A 81 -11.79 -8.83 7.95
C LYS A 81 -12.63 -10.02 8.44
N ASP A 82 -12.90 -10.08 9.74
CA ASP A 82 -13.79 -11.09 10.36
C ASP A 82 -13.40 -12.55 10.02
N HIS A 83 -12.10 -12.84 10.04
CA HIS A 83 -11.53 -14.15 9.69
C HIS A 83 -11.82 -14.59 8.24
N ALA A 84 -12.25 -13.67 7.38
CA ALA A 84 -12.55 -13.99 6.00
C ALA A 84 -11.29 -14.33 5.20
N LYS A 85 -11.48 -15.17 4.18
CA LYS A 85 -10.48 -15.39 3.16
C LYS A 85 -10.44 -14.20 2.20
N ALA A 86 -9.26 -13.61 2.03
CA ALA A 86 -9.03 -12.53 1.10
C ALA A 86 -7.80 -12.81 0.23
N ASN A 87 -7.98 -12.66 -1.08
CA ASN A 87 -6.94 -12.92 -2.07
C ASN A 87 -6.75 -11.71 -2.97
N VAL A 88 -5.52 -11.22 -3.08
CA VAL A 88 -5.08 -10.24 -4.08
C VAL A 88 -3.79 -10.74 -4.71
N SER A 89 -3.68 -10.69 -6.03
CA SER A 89 -2.43 -11.07 -6.71
C SER A 89 -2.12 -10.33 -7.98
N ASN A 90 -0.84 -10.31 -8.35
CA ASN A 90 -0.34 -9.71 -9.58
C ASN A 90 -0.69 -8.22 -9.66
N VAL A 91 -0.26 -7.46 -8.66
CA VAL A 91 -0.44 -6.01 -8.63
C VAL A 91 0.85 -5.33 -9.05
N TYR A 92 0.77 -4.43 -10.02
CA TYR A 92 1.93 -3.66 -10.48
C TYR A 92 1.60 -2.18 -10.54
N VAL A 93 2.22 -1.42 -9.65
CA VAL A 93 2.17 0.05 -9.64
C VAL A 93 3.52 0.56 -10.13
N LYS A 94 3.51 1.37 -11.20
CA LYS A 94 4.73 1.95 -11.76
C LYS A 94 4.55 3.43 -12.10
N HIS A 95 5.60 4.22 -11.86
CA HIS A 95 5.60 5.68 -12.11
C HIS A 95 4.49 6.37 -11.32
N ALA A 96 4.58 6.33 -10.00
CA ALA A 96 3.63 7.02 -9.13
C ALA A 96 4.30 8.19 -8.42
N THR A 97 3.59 9.31 -8.29
CA THR A 97 4.00 10.45 -7.47
C THR A 97 2.98 10.65 -6.37
N LEU A 98 3.43 10.59 -5.11
CA LEU A 98 2.58 10.77 -3.94
C LEU A 98 3.03 12.01 -3.18
N HIS A 99 2.10 12.92 -2.89
CA HIS A 99 2.40 14.16 -2.20
C HIS A 99 1.39 14.48 -1.10
N ASN A 100 1.90 14.87 0.07
CA ASN A 100 1.08 15.23 1.24
C ASN A 100 0.03 14.16 1.63
N THR A 101 0.34 12.88 1.42
CA THR A 101 -0.50 11.75 1.79
C THR A 101 -0.11 11.17 3.15
N THR A 102 -1.06 10.55 3.85
CA THR A 102 -0.77 9.90 5.14
C THR A 102 0.02 8.60 4.95
N ASN A 103 -0.11 7.92 3.81
CA ASN A 103 0.74 6.79 3.45
C ASN A 103 1.21 6.92 2.00
N GLY A 104 2.32 6.27 1.67
CA GLY A 104 2.77 6.13 0.30
C GLY A 104 2.13 4.89 -0.32
N VAL A 105 2.86 3.78 -0.27
CA VAL A 105 2.38 2.46 -0.71
C VAL A 105 2.14 1.58 0.52
N ARG A 106 0.92 1.04 0.63
CA ARG A 106 0.44 0.37 1.85
C ARG A 106 -0.12 -1.01 1.55
N ILE A 107 0.21 -2.00 2.38
CA ILE A 107 -0.50 -3.28 2.45
C ILE A 107 -1.08 -3.42 3.86
N LYS A 108 -2.40 -3.61 3.97
CA LYS A 108 -3.11 -3.68 5.25
C LYS A 108 -3.96 -4.94 5.31
N THR A 109 -3.73 -5.80 6.29
CA THR A 109 -4.51 -7.02 6.51
C THR A 109 -4.96 -7.13 7.95
N TRP A 110 -6.13 -7.70 8.16
CA TRP A 110 -6.71 -7.90 9.49
C TRP A 110 -6.05 -9.07 10.21
N GLN A 111 -5.93 -8.93 11.53
CA GLN A 111 -5.64 -10.04 12.44
C GLN A 111 -6.66 -11.18 12.26
N GLY A 112 -6.17 -12.42 12.18
CA GLY A 112 -7.04 -13.60 12.05
C GLY A 112 -7.54 -13.88 10.63
N GLY A 113 -7.26 -13.02 9.65
CA GLY A 113 -7.63 -13.21 8.25
C GLY A 113 -6.96 -14.42 7.60
N LEU A 114 -7.48 -14.83 6.44
CA LEU A 114 -6.99 -15.99 5.67
C LEU A 114 -6.71 -15.59 4.22
N GLY A 115 -5.98 -16.41 3.47
CA GLY A 115 -5.69 -16.16 2.05
C GLY A 115 -4.33 -15.49 1.83
N TYR A 116 -4.20 -14.67 0.79
CA TYR A 116 -2.91 -14.10 0.41
C TYR A 116 -2.98 -12.71 -0.25
N ALA A 117 -1.88 -11.97 -0.12
CA ALA A 117 -1.50 -10.83 -0.94
C ALA A 117 -0.13 -11.15 -1.57
N ASN A 118 -0.13 -11.54 -2.84
CA ASN A 118 1.04 -12.17 -3.48
C ASN A 118 1.42 -11.50 -4.81
N ASN A 119 2.71 -11.44 -5.11
CA ASN A 119 3.26 -10.89 -6.35
C ASN A 119 2.81 -9.45 -6.58
N ILE A 120 3.29 -8.58 -5.69
CA ILE A 120 2.98 -7.15 -5.66
C ILE A 120 4.25 -6.37 -5.92
N LYS A 121 4.20 -5.42 -6.84
CA LYS A 121 5.36 -4.60 -7.20
C LYS A 121 5.01 -3.13 -7.24
N PHE A 122 5.78 -2.34 -6.50
CA PHE A 122 5.79 -0.88 -6.55
C PHE A 122 7.14 -0.45 -7.14
N GLU A 123 7.14 0.18 -8.30
CA GLU A 123 8.36 0.58 -9.01
C GLU A 123 8.33 2.05 -9.44
N ASP A 124 9.47 2.72 -9.34
CA ASP A 124 9.64 4.11 -9.79
C ASP A 124 8.62 5.05 -9.11
N VAL A 125 8.66 5.10 -7.77
CA VAL A 125 7.73 5.89 -6.96
C VAL A 125 8.46 7.10 -6.35
N VAL A 126 7.89 8.29 -6.54
CA VAL A 126 8.38 9.54 -5.94
C VAL A 126 7.44 9.97 -4.82
N MET A 127 7.99 10.29 -3.66
CA MET A 127 7.23 10.69 -2.48
C MET A 127 7.64 12.09 -2.00
N MET A 128 6.66 12.94 -1.70
CA MET A 128 6.88 14.30 -1.21
C MET A 128 6.02 14.54 0.03
N ASN A 129 6.66 14.70 1.19
CA ASN A 129 5.98 14.97 2.45
C ASN A 129 4.93 13.88 2.79
N VAL A 130 5.30 12.61 2.64
CA VAL A 130 4.42 11.48 2.92
C VAL A 130 4.63 11.00 4.36
N THR A 131 3.57 10.86 5.15
CA THR A 131 3.73 10.53 6.59
C THR A 131 4.27 9.12 6.82
N ASN A 132 3.72 8.11 6.14
CA ASN A 132 4.19 6.72 6.20
C ASN A 132 4.50 6.20 4.78
N PRO A 133 5.71 6.48 4.25
CA PRO A 133 6.08 6.17 2.87
C PRO A 133 5.83 4.71 2.43
N ILE A 134 6.37 3.73 3.16
CA ILE A 134 6.20 2.30 2.84
C ILE A 134 5.71 1.58 4.09
N ILE A 135 4.57 0.89 3.99
CA ILE A 135 4.00 0.20 5.14
C ILE A 135 3.37 -1.15 4.76
N ILE A 136 3.68 -2.17 5.54
CA ILE A 136 2.94 -3.43 5.61
C ILE A 136 2.46 -3.58 7.06
N ASN A 137 1.14 -3.67 7.25
CA ASN A 137 0.54 -3.93 8.55
C ASN A 137 -0.39 -5.14 8.45
N GLN A 138 0.07 -6.32 8.89
CA GLN A 138 -0.76 -7.52 9.03
C GLN A 138 -1.50 -7.59 10.38
N ASN A 139 -1.22 -6.64 11.29
CA ASN A 139 -1.72 -6.61 12.65
C ASN A 139 -2.89 -5.62 12.82
N TYR A 140 -3.70 -5.40 11.77
CA TYR A 140 -4.79 -4.43 11.81
C TYR A 140 -6.03 -4.94 12.55
N CYS A 141 -6.66 -4.09 13.36
CA CYS A 141 -7.97 -4.30 13.98
C CYS A 141 -8.64 -2.96 14.36
N ASP A 142 -9.96 -2.97 14.60
CA ASP A 142 -10.76 -1.78 14.96
C ASP A 142 -10.72 -1.44 16.47
N LYS A 143 -9.59 -1.65 17.14
CA LYS A 143 -9.45 -1.39 18.59
C LYS A 143 -8.32 -0.42 18.88
N GLU A 144 -8.51 0.40 19.90
CA GLU A 144 -7.42 1.18 20.49
C GLU A 144 -6.43 0.26 21.20
N GLY A 145 -5.13 0.47 20.96
CA GLY A 145 -4.06 -0.34 21.52
C GLY A 145 -3.66 -1.54 20.64
N PRO A 146 -2.77 -2.42 21.16
CA PRO A 146 -2.28 -3.56 20.40
C PRO A 146 -3.40 -4.57 20.15
N CYS A 147 -3.53 -5.01 18.90
CA CYS A 147 -4.45 -6.07 18.53
C CYS A 147 -4.03 -7.39 19.20
N GLN A 148 -5.01 -8.19 19.61
CA GLN A 148 -4.75 -9.53 20.13
C GLN A 148 -4.12 -10.40 19.04
N GLU A 149 -2.95 -10.97 19.30
CA GLU A 149 -2.29 -11.91 18.39
C GLU A 149 -3.22 -13.10 18.09
N GLN A 150 -3.45 -13.35 16.80
CA GLN A 150 -4.19 -14.47 16.26
C GLN A 150 -3.25 -15.47 15.59
N LYS A 151 -3.68 -16.73 15.51
CA LYS A 151 -2.90 -17.81 14.90
C LYS A 151 -2.87 -17.78 13.37
N ASN A 152 -3.78 -17.02 12.75
CA ASN A 152 -3.92 -16.89 11.30
C ASN A 152 -3.72 -15.44 10.89
N ALA A 153 -3.20 -15.22 9.69
CA ALA A 153 -3.23 -13.94 8.99
C ALA A 153 -3.22 -14.20 7.47
N VAL A 154 -3.60 -13.18 6.70
CA VAL A 154 -3.42 -13.19 5.24
C VAL A 154 -1.92 -13.26 4.95
N GLN A 155 -1.47 -14.27 4.20
CA GLN A 155 -0.05 -14.39 3.83
C GLN A 155 0.33 -13.22 2.91
N VAL A 156 1.29 -12.40 3.33
CA VAL A 156 1.88 -11.38 2.45
C VAL A 156 3.22 -11.92 1.96
N GLU A 157 3.34 -12.11 0.65
CA GLU A 157 4.54 -12.70 0.08
C GLU A 157 4.90 -12.14 -1.30
N ASN A 158 6.19 -12.22 -1.66
CA ASN A 158 6.72 -11.82 -2.96
C ASN A 158 6.36 -10.36 -3.31
N VAL A 159 6.70 -9.45 -2.39
CA VAL A 159 6.48 -8.01 -2.54
C VAL A 159 7.79 -7.33 -2.91
N VAL A 160 7.79 -6.55 -3.98
CA VAL A 160 8.98 -5.82 -4.45
C VAL A 160 8.72 -4.32 -4.42
N TYR A 161 9.53 -3.61 -3.65
CA TYR A 161 9.66 -2.15 -3.70
C TYR A 161 10.94 -1.83 -4.44
N LYS A 162 10.85 -1.07 -5.54
CA LYS A 162 12.00 -0.78 -6.40
C LYS A 162 12.04 0.70 -6.80
N ASN A 163 13.21 1.31 -6.68
CA ASN A 163 13.44 2.70 -7.11
C ASN A 163 12.40 3.66 -6.50
N ILE A 164 12.29 3.63 -5.17
CA ILE A 164 11.39 4.52 -4.43
C ILE A 164 12.24 5.60 -3.77
N ARG A 165 11.93 6.87 -4.04
CA ARG A 165 12.69 8.00 -3.52
C ARG A 165 11.80 9.13 -3.04
N GLY A 166 12.26 9.92 -2.08
CA GLY A 166 11.49 11.07 -1.65
C GLY A 166 11.65 11.45 -0.19
N THR A 167 10.63 12.13 0.35
CA THR A 167 10.65 12.63 1.72
C THR A 167 9.52 12.07 2.59
N SER A 168 9.89 11.69 3.82
CA SER A 168 8.98 11.29 4.89
C SER A 168 8.64 12.49 5.77
N ALA A 169 7.36 12.64 6.11
CA ALA A 169 6.88 13.64 7.06
C ALA A 169 6.94 13.15 8.53
N SER A 170 7.32 11.89 8.76
CA SER A 170 7.51 11.31 10.08
C SER A 170 8.86 10.60 10.20
N GLU A 171 9.29 10.28 11.43
CA GLU A 171 10.52 9.52 11.67
C GLU A 171 10.48 8.11 11.09
N VAL A 172 9.31 7.47 11.02
CA VAL A 172 9.19 6.09 10.52
C VAL A 172 8.88 6.14 9.03
N ALA A 173 9.92 6.02 8.21
CA ALA A 173 9.76 6.05 6.76
C ALA A 173 9.30 4.69 6.20
N MET A 174 9.73 3.59 6.84
CA MET A 174 9.35 2.23 6.45
C MET A 174 8.90 1.46 7.68
N ASP A 175 7.73 0.81 7.61
CA ASP A 175 7.19 -0.01 8.71
C ASP A 175 6.65 -1.35 8.19
N PHE A 176 7.29 -2.44 8.59
CA PHE A 176 6.92 -3.81 8.22
C PHE A 176 6.47 -4.57 9.47
N ASN A 177 5.21 -4.38 9.85
CA ASN A 177 4.60 -4.98 11.03
C ASN A 177 3.80 -6.23 10.64
N CYS A 178 4.48 -7.38 10.63
CA CYS A 178 3.94 -8.64 10.14
C CYS A 178 3.52 -9.58 11.28
N SER A 179 2.63 -10.52 10.97
CA SER A 179 2.11 -11.48 11.95
C SER A 179 3.21 -12.42 12.42
N LYS A 180 3.24 -12.70 13.72
CA LYS A 180 4.16 -13.67 14.30
C LYS A 180 3.89 -15.10 13.84
N SER A 181 2.61 -15.45 13.65
CA SER A 181 2.20 -16.79 13.23
C SER A 181 2.33 -17.00 11.73
N ILE A 182 2.14 -15.95 10.94
CA ILE A 182 2.22 -15.97 9.47
C ILE A 182 3.07 -14.77 9.01
N PRO A 183 4.41 -14.86 9.12
CA PRO A 183 5.35 -13.79 8.76
C PRO A 183 5.22 -13.33 7.31
N CYS A 184 5.66 -12.10 7.02
CA CYS A 184 5.80 -11.66 5.63
C CYS A 184 7.03 -12.33 4.99
N GLU A 185 6.87 -12.85 3.78
CA GLU A 185 7.92 -13.61 3.09
C GLU A 185 8.37 -12.94 1.79
N ASN A 186 9.66 -13.05 1.46
CA ASN A 186 10.23 -12.54 0.21
C ASN A 186 9.90 -11.06 -0.07
N ILE A 187 10.10 -10.20 0.92
CA ILE A 187 9.91 -8.76 0.78
C ILE A 187 11.23 -8.14 0.34
N LYS A 188 11.26 -7.61 -0.88
CA LYS A 188 12.48 -7.07 -1.49
C LYS A 188 12.44 -5.56 -1.57
N LEU A 189 13.46 -4.93 -1.00
CA LEU A 189 13.75 -3.51 -1.12
C LEU A 189 14.91 -3.34 -2.11
N ASN A 190 14.71 -2.57 -3.17
CA ASN A 190 15.74 -2.33 -4.16
C ASN A 190 15.84 -0.84 -4.48
N SER A 191 16.99 -0.23 -4.20
CA SER A 191 17.23 1.19 -4.51
C SER A 191 16.15 2.09 -3.87
N ILE A 192 16.14 2.14 -2.53
CA ILE A 192 15.19 2.95 -1.75
C ILE A 192 15.96 4.15 -1.18
N HIS A 193 15.44 5.36 -1.36
CA HIS A 193 16.07 6.58 -0.85
C HIS A 193 15.03 7.55 -0.28
N LEU A 194 14.67 7.33 0.98
CA LEU A 194 13.73 8.14 1.74
C LEU A 194 14.48 8.92 2.82
N ILE A 195 14.28 10.22 2.86
CA ILE A 195 14.88 11.13 3.85
C ILE A 195 13.80 11.90 4.61
N GLY A 196 14.16 12.48 5.75
CA GLY A 196 13.24 13.30 6.52
C GLY A 196 12.93 14.65 5.87
N GLN A 197 11.66 15.08 5.91
CA GLN A 197 11.26 16.46 5.65
C GLN A 197 10.94 17.15 6.97
N GLY A 198 11.87 17.98 7.44
CA GLY A 198 11.74 18.66 8.75
C GLY A 198 11.98 17.75 9.96
N VAL A 199 12.26 16.47 9.75
CA VAL A 199 12.74 15.51 10.77
C VAL A 199 14.21 15.19 10.49
N LYS A 200 15.03 15.07 11.54
CA LYS A 200 16.50 14.90 11.39
C LYS A 200 16.86 13.57 10.75
N ASP A 201 16.34 12.48 11.32
CA ASP A 201 16.65 11.12 10.90
C ASP A 201 15.35 10.34 10.70
N VAL A 202 15.33 9.52 9.67
CA VAL A 202 14.25 8.56 9.42
C VAL A 202 14.76 7.15 9.64
N LYS A 203 13.86 6.24 10.05
CA LYS A 203 14.18 4.86 10.40
C LYS A 203 13.23 3.87 9.74
N THR A 204 13.68 2.63 9.69
CA THR A 204 12.87 1.46 9.33
C THR A 204 12.51 0.70 10.60
N LEU A 205 11.24 0.33 10.73
CA LEU A 205 10.77 -0.64 11.71
C LEU A 205 10.37 -1.92 10.99
N PHE A 206 10.72 -3.08 11.55
CA PHE A 206 10.30 -4.36 11.00
C PHE A 206 10.17 -5.41 12.10
N VAL A 207 9.11 -6.20 12.01
CA VAL A 207 8.77 -7.27 12.95
C VAL A 207 8.17 -8.42 12.14
N ASN A 208 8.74 -9.63 12.29
CA ASN A 208 8.31 -10.84 11.57
C ASN A 208 8.24 -10.68 10.04
N ALA A 209 9.17 -9.92 9.46
CA ALA A 209 9.25 -9.71 8.02
C ALA A 209 10.60 -10.21 7.49
N ASN A 210 10.58 -11.11 6.51
CA ASN A 210 11.77 -11.53 5.79
C ASN A 210 12.07 -10.51 4.69
N LEU A 211 12.94 -9.56 5.03
CA LEU A 211 13.35 -8.45 4.18
C LEU A 211 14.69 -8.74 3.49
N THR A 212 14.82 -8.39 2.22
CA THR A 212 16.10 -8.40 1.49
C THR A 212 16.33 -7.03 0.86
N ALA A 213 17.46 -6.41 1.18
CA ALA A 213 17.92 -5.18 0.52
C ALA A 213 18.83 -5.50 -0.67
N VAL A 214 18.65 -4.78 -1.78
CA VAL A 214 19.51 -4.85 -2.98
C VAL A 214 19.84 -3.43 -3.44
N GLY A 215 21.12 -3.11 -3.58
CA GLY A 215 21.57 -1.74 -3.83
C GLY A 215 21.38 -0.85 -2.59
N ASP A 216 21.36 0.46 -2.81
CA ASP A 216 21.26 1.44 -1.72
C ASP A 216 19.84 1.46 -1.14
N VAL A 217 19.73 1.28 0.18
CA VAL A 217 18.45 1.34 0.91
C VAL A 217 18.63 2.30 2.09
N LEU A 218 17.94 3.44 2.01
CA LEU A 218 17.89 4.48 3.03
C LEU A 218 16.42 4.80 3.36
N PRO A 219 16.01 4.76 4.63
CA PRO A 219 16.80 4.30 5.79
C PRO A 219 17.14 2.80 5.71
N PRO A 220 18.23 2.35 6.36
CA PRO A 220 18.62 0.94 6.34
C PRO A 220 17.58 0.04 7.02
N ILE A 221 17.60 -1.25 6.69
CA ILE A 221 16.88 -2.33 7.37
C ILE A 221 17.81 -3.11 8.29
#